data_AF-H0EC61-F1
#
_entry.id   AF-H0EC61-F1
#
_cell.length_a   1.000
_cell.length_b   1.000
_cell.length_c   1.000
_cell.angle_alpha   90.00
_cell.angle_beta   90.00
_cell.angle_gamma   90.00
#
_symmetry.space_group_name_H-M   'P 1'
#
loop_
_entity.id
_entity.type
_entity.pdbx_description
1 polymer ?
#
loop_
_entity_poly.entity_id
_entity_poly.type
_entity_poly.pdbx_seq_one_letter_code
_entity_poly.pdbx_strand_id
1 'polypeptide(L)'
;MSTISRTSRLSAALGATLVLALAVPAVSSATIPGGVTSANWNVRNSWVNYLTNPAWSLWIPPFGSVTATANTPAAGDAAPSGDPAGGFSTHDGTTPFGYVFTVKSDAGSPRTVTLKGGLDFDLPAHGIDISLKNVRVVANGSGEQLKVDATYVPLAGSTVSAPGIVLGNVSSAGAVTLTAAGATVFNGGSNGSYSAGDAFGTVAYGS
;
A
#
# COMPACT_ATOMS: atom_id res chain seq x y z
N MET A 1 1.98 -49.69 -80.55
CA MET A 1 1.19 -50.13 -79.37
C MET A 1 1.54 -49.18 -78.23
N SER A 2 0.71 -48.16 -78.01
CA SER A 2 -0.39 -48.10 -77.04
C SER A 2 0.07 -47.54 -75.68
N THR A 3 -0.63 -46.47 -75.30
CA THR A 3 -0.51 -45.49 -74.22
C THR A 3 -0.40 -46.06 -72.80
N ILE A 4 0.13 -45.28 -71.85
CA ILE A 4 -0.59 -44.82 -70.63
C ILE A 4 0.25 -43.74 -69.92
N SER A 5 -0.36 -42.55 -69.78
CA SER A 5 0.08 -41.43 -68.94
C SER A 5 -0.28 -41.68 -67.47
N ARG A 6 0.59 -41.29 -66.53
CA ARG A 6 0.17 -40.89 -65.16
C ARG A 6 1.05 -39.77 -64.62
N THR A 7 0.48 -38.57 -64.61
CA THR A 7 0.88 -37.41 -63.83
C THR A 7 0.48 -37.62 -62.37
N SER A 8 1.41 -37.46 -61.42
CA SER A 8 1.08 -37.28 -60.01
C SER A 8 1.68 -35.97 -59.52
N ARG A 9 0.79 -35.01 -59.22
CA ARG A 9 1.07 -33.78 -58.50
C ARG A 9 1.31 -34.12 -57.03
N LEU A 10 2.37 -33.60 -56.43
CA LEU A 10 2.51 -33.52 -54.98
C LEU A 10 2.84 -32.08 -54.60
N SER A 11 1.96 -31.56 -53.76
CA SER A 11 1.77 -30.16 -53.38
C SER A 11 2.93 -29.59 -52.59
N ALA A 12 3.34 -28.36 -52.92
CA ALA A 12 4.20 -27.54 -52.08
C ALA A 12 3.41 -27.06 -50.85
N ALA A 13 3.87 -27.44 -49.65
CA ALA A 13 3.38 -26.88 -48.41
C ALA A 13 3.96 -25.47 -48.23
N LEU A 14 3.12 -24.44 -48.37
CA LEU A 14 3.43 -23.08 -47.93
C LEU A 14 3.52 -23.08 -46.39
N GLY A 15 4.72 -22.89 -45.86
CA GLY A 15 4.93 -22.59 -44.44
C GLY A 15 4.47 -21.16 -44.15
N ALA A 16 3.31 -21.02 -43.50
CA ALA A 16 2.90 -19.76 -42.90
C ALA A 16 3.61 -19.62 -41.53
N THR A 17 4.62 -18.76 -41.48
CA THR A 17 5.25 -18.35 -40.21
C THR A 17 4.26 -17.48 -39.44
N LEU A 18 3.59 -18.06 -38.45
CA LEU A 18 2.76 -17.34 -37.50
C LEU A 18 3.69 -16.56 -36.55
N VAL A 19 3.85 -15.25 -36.79
CA VAL A 19 4.46 -14.34 -35.82
C VAL A 19 3.43 -14.13 -34.71
N LEU A 20 3.60 -14.87 -33.61
CA LEU A 20 2.84 -14.68 -32.39
C LEU A 20 3.30 -13.34 -31.78
N ALA A 21 2.60 -12.25 -32.10
CA ALA A 21 2.78 -10.99 -31.41
C ALA A 21 2.38 -11.20 -29.94
N LEU A 22 3.37 -11.32 -29.05
CA LEU A 22 3.13 -11.18 -27.63
C LEU A 22 2.60 -9.76 -27.40
N ALA A 23 1.28 -9.64 -27.25
CA ALA A 23 0.67 -8.45 -26.72
C ALA A 23 1.22 -8.25 -25.31
N VAL A 24 2.22 -7.40 -25.16
CA VAL A 24 2.62 -6.89 -23.85
C VAL A 24 1.38 -6.17 -23.33
N PRO A 25 0.77 -6.61 -22.22
CA PRO A 25 -0.38 -5.89 -21.67
C PRO A 25 0.06 -4.46 -21.44
N ALA A 26 -0.65 -3.51 -22.04
CA ALA A 26 -0.48 -2.11 -21.73
C ALA A 26 -0.74 -1.97 -20.23
N VAL A 27 0.32 -1.78 -19.45
CA VAL A 27 0.19 -1.39 -18.04
C VAL A 27 -0.49 -0.03 -18.06
N SER A 28 -1.80 0.00 -17.80
CA SER A 28 -2.48 1.25 -17.52
C SER A 28 -1.77 1.84 -16.31
N SER A 29 -1.00 2.92 -16.51
CA SER A 29 -0.38 3.61 -15.40
C SER A 29 -1.51 4.08 -14.48
N ALA A 30 -1.62 3.46 -13.31
CA ALA A 30 -2.40 4.03 -12.22
C ALA A 30 -1.87 5.45 -12.05
N THR A 31 -2.73 6.42 -12.33
CA THR A 31 -2.34 7.82 -12.41
C THR A 31 -2.99 8.50 -11.23
N ILE A 32 -2.19 8.79 -10.21
CA ILE A 32 -2.56 9.69 -9.13
C ILE A 32 -3.23 10.92 -9.77
N PRO A 33 -4.47 11.26 -9.39
CA PRO A 33 -5.20 12.37 -10.00
C PRO A 33 -4.43 13.69 -9.94
N GLY A 34 -4.75 14.58 -10.87
CA GLY A 34 -4.26 15.95 -10.85
C GLY A 34 -4.85 16.76 -9.69
N GLY A 35 -4.04 17.46 -8.89
CA GLY A 35 -4.52 18.47 -7.94
C GLY A 35 -5.09 17.89 -6.66
N VAL A 36 -4.46 16.83 -6.13
CA VAL A 36 -4.90 16.19 -4.89
C VAL A 36 -4.63 17.11 -3.71
N THR A 37 -5.67 17.39 -2.92
CA THR A 37 -5.58 18.20 -1.69
C THR A 37 -5.69 17.36 -0.42
N SER A 38 -6.28 16.16 -0.53
CA SER A 38 -6.38 15.19 0.56
C SER A 38 -6.25 13.76 0.05
N ALA A 39 -5.79 12.85 0.93
CA ALA A 39 -5.84 11.42 0.68
C ALA A 39 -6.34 10.70 1.93
N ASN A 40 -7.32 9.82 1.77
CA ASN A 40 -7.79 8.95 2.84
C ASN A 40 -7.15 7.57 2.67
N TRP A 41 -6.41 7.12 3.68
CA TRP A 41 -5.95 5.73 3.77
C TRP A 41 -6.56 5.07 5.01
N ASN A 42 -7.25 3.96 4.80
CA ASN A 42 -7.93 3.22 5.87
C ASN A 42 -7.09 2.12 6.52
N VAL A 43 -5.83 1.95 6.10
CA VAL A 43 -4.94 0.89 6.61
C VAL A 43 -5.61 -0.46 6.43
N ARG A 44 -6.09 -1.15 7.48
CA ARG A 44 -6.91 -2.35 7.35
C ARG A 44 -7.87 -2.40 8.53
N ASN A 45 -9.17 -2.50 8.26
CA ASN A 45 -10.18 -2.49 9.32
C ASN A 45 -9.93 -3.56 10.39
N SER A 46 -9.52 -4.77 10.00
CA SER A 46 -9.23 -5.84 10.98
C SER A 46 -8.01 -5.54 11.86
N TRP A 47 -7.00 -4.83 11.33
CA TRP A 47 -5.84 -4.39 12.10
C TRP A 47 -6.23 -3.32 13.12
N VAL A 48 -6.98 -2.30 12.68
CA VAL A 48 -7.44 -1.22 13.56
C VAL A 48 -8.36 -1.77 14.64
N ASN A 49 -9.36 -2.59 14.25
CA ASN A 49 -10.25 -3.27 15.20
C ASN A 49 -9.50 -4.15 16.20
N TYR A 50 -8.44 -4.81 15.75
CA TYR A 50 -7.60 -5.59 16.64
C TYR A 50 -6.95 -4.66 17.66
N LEU A 51 -6.24 -3.61 17.26
CA LEU A 51 -5.54 -2.72 18.20
C LEU A 51 -6.47 -1.97 19.17
N THR A 52 -7.66 -1.58 18.71
CA THR A 52 -8.62 -0.80 19.50
C THR A 52 -9.67 -1.65 20.22
N ASN A 53 -9.53 -2.98 20.21
CA ASN A 53 -10.51 -3.86 20.83
C ASN A 53 -10.63 -3.58 22.33
N PRO A 54 -11.82 -3.20 22.84
CA PRO A 54 -12.02 -2.93 24.26
C PRO A 54 -11.76 -4.16 25.14
N ALA A 55 -11.81 -5.37 24.60
CA ALA A 55 -11.49 -6.59 25.34
C ALA A 55 -10.04 -6.57 25.89
N TRP A 56 -9.09 -5.87 25.26
CA TRP A 56 -7.73 -5.74 25.81
C TRP A 56 -7.73 -5.07 27.19
N SER A 57 -8.69 -4.18 27.43
CA SER A 57 -8.79 -3.44 28.70
C SER A 57 -9.09 -4.31 29.92
N LEU A 58 -9.63 -5.51 29.71
CA LEU A 58 -10.00 -6.43 30.78
C LEU A 58 -8.86 -7.33 31.22
N TRP A 59 -7.76 -7.41 30.46
CA TRP A 59 -6.75 -8.46 30.67
C TRP A 59 -5.29 -7.97 30.72
N ILE A 60 -4.90 -6.91 30.00
CA ILE A 60 -3.48 -6.50 29.93
C ILE A 60 -3.32 -4.98 29.76
N PRO A 61 -3.01 -4.22 30.83
CA PRO A 61 -2.54 -2.83 30.72
C PRO A 61 -1.03 -2.76 30.40
N PRO A 62 -0.55 -1.74 29.64
CA PRO A 62 -1.30 -0.62 29.04
C PRO A 62 -2.03 -0.99 27.73
N PHE A 63 -3.07 -0.22 27.40
CA PHE A 63 -3.99 -0.47 26.27
C PHE A 63 -3.31 -0.32 24.91
N GLY A 64 -3.86 -1.04 23.92
CA GLY A 64 -3.56 -0.75 22.53
C GLY A 64 -4.14 0.59 22.09
N SER A 65 -3.38 1.32 21.30
CA SER A 65 -3.81 2.55 20.66
C SER A 65 -3.37 2.56 19.20
N VAL A 66 -4.17 3.25 18.39
CA VAL A 66 -3.66 3.83 17.16
C VAL A 66 -3.65 5.32 17.41
N THR A 67 -2.58 6.01 17.07
CA THR A 67 -2.50 7.46 17.22
C THR A 67 -2.09 8.06 15.88
N ALA A 68 -2.92 8.95 15.36
CA ALA A 68 -2.50 9.82 14.29
C ALA A 68 -1.54 10.85 14.88
N THR A 69 -0.31 10.89 14.40
CA THR A 69 0.69 11.86 14.87
C THR A 69 0.90 12.96 13.85
N ALA A 70 0.96 14.20 14.34
CA ALA A 70 1.56 15.28 13.60
C ALA A 70 3.03 14.91 13.33
N ASN A 71 3.44 14.86 12.06
CA ASN A 71 4.86 14.75 11.74
C ASN A 71 5.50 16.00 12.33
N THR A 72 6.40 15.85 13.28
CA THR A 72 7.37 16.91 13.56
C THR A 72 8.12 17.10 12.24
N PRO A 73 8.00 18.26 11.58
CA PRO A 73 8.61 18.42 10.27
C PRO A 73 10.13 18.32 10.38
N ALA A 74 10.78 17.85 9.31
CA ALA A 74 12.22 18.07 9.19
C ALA A 74 12.50 19.59 9.24
N ALA A 75 13.64 20.00 9.81
CA ALA A 75 13.97 21.41 9.94
C ALA A 75 13.86 22.14 8.59
N GLY A 76 12.97 23.13 8.50
CA GLY A 76 12.68 23.90 7.28
C GLY A 76 11.29 23.67 6.68
N ASP A 77 10.54 22.68 7.16
CA ASP A 77 9.15 22.46 6.79
C ASP A 77 8.20 23.20 7.74
N ALA A 78 7.13 23.80 7.20
CA ALA A 78 6.08 24.40 8.02
C ALA A 78 5.42 23.35 8.93
N ALA A 79 5.17 23.71 10.20
CA ALA A 79 4.38 22.90 11.12
C ALA A 79 3.08 22.46 10.42
N PRO A 80 2.68 21.18 10.49
CA PRO A 80 1.42 20.77 9.89
C PRO A 80 0.31 21.43 10.71
N SER A 81 -0.31 22.49 10.18
CA SER A 81 -1.67 22.82 10.55
C SER A 81 -2.58 21.80 9.87
N GLY A 82 -3.29 21.04 10.68
CA GLY A 82 -4.10 19.90 10.27
C GLY A 82 -3.45 18.60 10.67
N ASP A 83 -3.69 18.17 11.91
CA ASP A 83 -3.72 16.74 12.24
C ASP A 83 -4.58 15.99 11.22
N PRO A 84 -4.41 14.67 11.02
CA PRO A 84 -5.40 13.88 10.31
C PRO A 84 -6.80 14.21 10.85
N ALA A 85 -7.62 14.90 10.06
CA ALA A 85 -8.95 15.33 10.47
C ALA A 85 -9.88 14.11 10.34
N GLY A 86 -9.92 13.29 11.39
CA GLY A 86 -10.69 12.06 11.43
C GLY A 86 -10.54 11.41 12.78
N GLY A 87 -11.31 11.88 13.76
CA GLY A 87 -11.44 11.22 15.05
C GLY A 87 -12.00 9.81 14.89
N PHE A 88 -11.59 8.92 15.79
CA PHE A 88 -12.12 7.56 15.92
C PHE A 88 -13.64 7.56 15.83
N SER A 89 -14.19 6.99 14.75
CA SER A 89 -15.55 6.47 14.80
C SER A 89 -15.46 5.16 15.57
N THR A 90 -16.13 5.10 16.70
CA THR A 90 -16.17 3.94 17.59
C THR A 90 -16.65 2.68 16.87
N HIS A 91 -16.29 1.54 17.45
CA HIS A 91 -16.64 0.16 17.11
C HIS A 91 -18.15 -0.09 16.87
N ASP A 92 -18.72 0.43 15.78
CA ASP A 92 -20.10 0.10 15.36
C ASP A 92 -20.16 -0.82 14.14
N GLY A 93 -19.01 -1.10 13.51
CA GLY A 93 -18.91 -2.01 12.36
C GLY A 93 -19.54 -1.49 11.06
N THR A 94 -20.04 -0.26 11.03
CA THR A 94 -20.75 0.34 9.88
C THR A 94 -19.95 1.43 9.17
N THR A 95 -19.02 2.10 9.86
CA THR A 95 -18.13 3.10 9.25
C THR A 95 -16.73 2.52 9.03
N PRO A 96 -16.22 2.43 7.79
CA PRO A 96 -14.84 2.03 7.57
C PRO A 96 -13.89 3.01 8.26
N PHE A 97 -12.87 2.51 8.97
CA PHE A 97 -11.81 3.34 9.52
C PHE A 97 -11.14 4.11 8.37
N GLY A 98 -10.63 5.30 8.64
CA GLY A 98 -10.02 6.13 7.59
C GLY A 98 -9.21 7.26 8.19
N TYR A 99 -7.93 7.36 7.81
CA TYR A 99 -7.11 8.51 8.14
C TYR A 99 -7.12 9.44 6.94
N VAL A 100 -7.81 10.57 7.09
CA VAL A 100 -7.79 11.64 6.09
C VAL A 100 -6.56 12.48 6.33
N PHE A 101 -5.58 12.33 5.43
CA PHE A 101 -4.38 13.14 5.42
C PHE A 101 -4.59 14.35 4.52
N THR A 102 -4.18 15.53 5.00
CA THR A 102 -3.95 16.67 4.12
C THR A 102 -2.70 16.41 3.28
N VAL A 103 -2.75 16.76 2.00
CA VAL A 103 -1.58 16.69 1.13
C VAL A 103 -0.59 17.80 1.49
N LYS A 104 0.66 17.42 1.74
CA LYS A 104 1.80 18.35 1.90
C LYS A 104 2.27 18.86 0.54
N SER A 105 2.36 17.97 -0.44
CA SER A 105 2.80 18.29 -1.79
C SER A 105 2.26 17.27 -2.80
N ASP A 106 1.84 17.75 -3.97
CA ASP A 106 1.46 16.94 -5.13
C ASP A 106 2.26 17.43 -6.33
N ALA A 107 3.39 16.78 -6.63
CA ALA A 107 4.33 17.26 -7.63
C ALA A 107 5.23 16.15 -8.18
N GLY A 108 5.96 16.50 -9.26
CA GLY A 108 7.12 15.77 -9.74
C GLY A 108 6.89 14.77 -10.87
N SER A 109 7.99 14.14 -11.28
CA SER A 109 8.06 12.97 -12.17
C SER A 109 9.12 12.02 -11.57
N PRO A 110 8.76 10.83 -11.06
CA PRO A 110 7.40 10.31 -10.93
C PRO A 110 6.49 11.17 -10.06
N ARG A 111 5.18 11.20 -10.38
CA ARG A 111 4.18 11.95 -9.61
C ARG A 111 4.14 11.42 -8.18
N THR A 112 4.27 12.31 -7.20
CA THR A 112 4.30 11.96 -5.79
C THR A 112 3.31 12.83 -5.01
N VAL A 113 2.42 12.18 -4.26
CA VAL A 113 1.57 12.80 -3.26
C VAL A 113 2.14 12.50 -1.88
N THR A 114 2.69 13.53 -1.24
CA THR A 114 3.22 13.45 0.13
C THR A 114 2.14 13.88 1.10
N LEU A 115 1.93 13.10 2.15
CA LEU A 115 0.92 13.34 3.17
C LEU A 115 1.52 14.06 4.38
N LYS A 116 0.76 14.96 4.99
CA LYS A 116 1.11 15.55 6.29
C LYS A 116 0.85 14.51 7.39
N GLY A 117 1.76 14.39 8.36
CA GLY A 117 1.54 13.48 9.50
C GLY A 117 1.99 12.04 9.29
N GLY A 118 1.75 11.25 10.32
CA GLY A 118 2.11 9.84 10.40
C GLY A 118 1.07 9.05 11.21
N LEU A 119 1.32 7.76 11.34
CA LEU A 119 0.50 6.83 12.13
C LEU A 119 1.40 6.07 13.09
N ASP A 120 1.03 6.05 14.36
CA ASP A 120 1.64 5.21 15.37
C ASP A 120 0.63 4.14 15.80
N PHE A 121 1.07 2.90 15.83
CA PHE A 121 0.32 1.73 16.29
C PHE A 121 1.06 1.14 17.49
N ASP A 122 0.42 1.15 18.65
CA ASP A 122 1.01 0.69 19.89
C ASP A 122 0.06 -0.32 20.55
N LEU A 123 0.57 -1.49 20.92
CA LEU A 123 -0.09 -2.47 21.79
C LEU A 123 1.01 -3.29 22.47
N PRO A 124 1.60 -2.75 23.56
CA PRO A 124 2.79 -3.33 24.21
C PRO A 124 2.57 -4.77 24.69
N ALA A 125 1.36 -5.07 25.15
CA ALA A 125 0.92 -6.40 25.56
C ALA A 125 1.12 -7.48 24.48
N HIS A 126 1.11 -7.07 23.20
CA HIS A 126 1.29 -7.94 22.04
C HIS A 126 2.58 -7.66 21.29
N GLY A 127 3.49 -6.87 21.88
CA GLY A 127 4.77 -6.50 21.28
C GLY A 127 4.61 -5.69 19.99
N ILE A 128 3.52 -4.92 19.88
CA ILE A 128 3.29 -4.03 18.73
C ILE A 128 3.72 -2.63 19.13
N ASP A 129 4.71 -2.11 18.43
CA ASP A 129 5.14 -0.71 18.45
C ASP A 129 5.61 -0.42 17.03
N ILE A 130 4.81 0.33 16.27
CA ILE A 130 5.04 0.65 14.85
C ILE A 130 4.76 2.14 14.64
N SER A 131 5.73 2.86 14.07
CA SER A 131 5.56 4.24 13.61
C SER A 131 5.71 4.31 12.10
N LEU A 132 4.78 4.96 11.42
CA LEU A 132 4.81 5.25 9.99
C LEU A 132 4.87 6.75 9.78
N LYS A 133 5.97 7.25 9.23
CA LYS A 133 6.19 8.67 8.95
C LYS A 133 6.41 8.91 7.46
N ASN A 134 6.38 10.18 7.06
CA ASN A 134 6.63 10.61 5.68
C ASN A 134 5.83 9.78 4.64
N VAL A 135 4.56 9.54 4.95
CA VAL A 135 3.66 8.72 4.14
C VAL A 135 3.48 9.39 2.78
N ARG A 136 3.69 8.64 1.71
CA ARG A 136 3.64 9.16 0.34
C ARG A 136 3.16 8.10 -0.64
N VAL A 137 2.37 8.52 -1.62
CA VAL A 137 2.02 7.67 -2.76
C VAL A 137 2.80 8.14 -3.98
N VAL A 138 3.51 7.21 -4.64
CA VAL A 138 4.41 7.49 -5.76
C VAL A 138 3.96 6.69 -6.98
N ALA A 139 3.67 7.36 -8.10
CA ALA A 139 3.34 6.72 -9.36
C ALA A 139 4.62 6.36 -10.13
N ASN A 140 5.00 5.10 -10.22
CA ASN A 140 6.34 4.67 -10.69
C ASN A 140 6.37 4.07 -12.12
N GLY A 141 5.45 4.43 -13.00
CA GLY A 141 5.38 3.92 -14.38
C GLY A 141 4.87 2.48 -14.50
N SER A 142 5.04 1.66 -13.46
CA SER A 142 4.45 0.30 -13.34
C SER A 142 3.19 0.25 -12.48
N GLY A 143 2.83 1.34 -11.81
CA GLY A 143 1.69 1.46 -10.91
C GLY A 143 1.94 2.52 -9.84
N GLU A 144 1.16 2.48 -8.78
CA GLU A 144 1.33 3.35 -7.61
C GLU A 144 1.91 2.57 -6.43
N GLN A 145 2.72 3.24 -5.62
CA GLN A 145 3.36 2.67 -4.43
C GLN A 145 3.09 3.53 -3.21
N LEU A 146 2.56 2.91 -2.16
CA LEU A 146 2.48 3.51 -0.84
C LEU A 146 3.84 3.32 -0.15
N LYS A 147 4.57 4.42 0.03
CA LYS A 147 5.88 4.44 0.69
C LYS A 147 5.79 5.17 2.02
N VAL A 148 6.59 4.72 2.96
CA VAL A 148 6.68 5.27 4.31
C VAL A 148 8.11 5.18 4.80
N ASP A 149 8.43 5.97 5.82
CA ASP A 149 9.58 5.73 6.68
C ASP A 149 9.04 5.05 7.94
N ALA A 150 9.32 3.76 8.09
CA ALA A 150 8.77 2.97 9.19
C ALA A 150 9.79 2.78 10.31
N THR A 151 9.32 2.75 11.55
CA THR A 151 10.01 2.12 12.67
C THR A 151 9.11 1.05 13.27
N TYR A 152 9.69 -0.05 13.73
CA TYR A 152 8.94 -1.08 14.45
C TYR A 152 9.82 -1.83 15.44
N VAL A 153 9.23 -2.39 16.50
CA VAL A 153 9.95 -3.22 17.48
C VAL A 153 9.55 -4.68 17.32
N PRO A 154 10.48 -5.58 16.96
CA PRO A 154 10.18 -7.00 16.95
C PRO A 154 9.99 -7.59 18.34
N LEU A 155 9.26 -8.69 18.43
CA LEU A 155 9.10 -9.42 19.69
C LEU A 155 10.49 -9.82 20.23
N ALA A 156 10.83 -9.31 21.42
CA ALA A 156 12.16 -9.44 22.06
C ALA A 156 13.34 -8.81 21.28
N GLY A 157 13.07 -7.91 20.34
CA GLY A 157 14.06 -7.22 19.52
C GLY A 157 14.35 -5.78 19.96
N SER A 158 15.25 -5.13 19.23
CA SER A 158 15.47 -3.68 19.30
C SER A 158 14.69 -2.99 18.17
N THR A 159 14.41 -1.70 18.34
CA THR A 159 13.75 -0.89 17.32
C THR A 159 14.49 -0.99 15.98
N VAL A 160 13.75 -1.35 14.94
CA VAL A 160 14.21 -1.40 13.56
C VAL A 160 13.74 -0.13 12.85
N SER A 161 14.64 0.52 12.11
CA SER A 161 14.30 1.64 11.22
C SER A 161 14.38 1.20 9.77
N ALA A 162 13.32 1.47 9.02
CA ALA A 162 13.16 1.09 7.62
C ALA A 162 12.70 2.31 6.80
N PRO A 163 13.62 3.24 6.46
CA PRO A 163 13.28 4.47 5.74
C PRO A 163 12.93 4.19 4.28
N GLY A 164 11.91 4.87 3.76
CA GLY A 164 11.52 4.84 2.35
C GLY A 164 11.10 3.49 1.80
N ILE A 165 10.68 2.56 2.66
CA ILE A 165 10.16 1.26 2.23
C ILE A 165 8.91 1.43 1.38
N VAL A 166 8.69 0.48 0.46
CA VAL A 166 7.41 0.32 -0.22
C VAL A 166 6.54 -0.55 0.68
N LEU A 167 5.61 0.07 1.40
CA LEU A 167 4.69 -0.64 2.29
C LEU A 167 3.72 -1.50 1.49
N GLY A 168 3.18 -0.94 0.40
CA GLY A 168 2.24 -1.63 -0.46
C GLY A 168 2.22 -1.09 -1.89
N ASN A 169 1.74 -1.91 -2.80
CA ASN A 169 1.38 -1.49 -4.15
C ASN A 169 -0.08 -1.04 -4.15
N VAL A 170 -0.37 0.06 -4.84
CA VAL A 170 -1.71 0.64 -4.94
C VAL A 170 -2.22 0.41 -6.36
N SER A 171 -3.40 -0.21 -6.46
CA SER A 171 -4.07 -0.43 -7.74
C SER A 171 -4.75 0.85 -8.24
N SER A 172 -5.18 0.87 -9.51
CA SER A 172 -5.95 1.99 -10.06
C SER A 172 -7.29 2.24 -9.36
N ALA A 173 -7.83 1.24 -8.66
CA ALA A 173 -9.02 1.38 -7.82
C ALA A 173 -8.68 1.83 -6.39
N GLY A 174 -7.40 2.16 -6.11
CA GLY A 174 -6.91 2.56 -4.81
C GLY A 174 -6.63 1.40 -3.86
N ALA A 175 -6.83 0.14 -4.25
CA ALA A 175 -6.62 -1.00 -3.36
C ALA A 175 -5.13 -1.19 -3.05
N VAL A 176 -4.80 -1.33 -1.77
CA VAL A 176 -3.44 -1.52 -1.28
C VAL A 176 -3.18 -3.00 -1.06
N THR A 177 -2.07 -3.48 -1.61
CA THR A 177 -1.56 -4.84 -1.42
C THR A 177 -0.19 -4.79 -0.77
N LEU A 178 0.01 -5.47 0.35
CA LEU A 178 1.29 -5.45 1.07
C LEU A 178 2.42 -6.01 0.22
N THR A 179 3.58 -5.37 0.30
CA THR A 179 4.83 -6.00 -0.10
C THR A 179 5.36 -6.89 1.02
N ALA A 180 6.41 -7.67 0.77
CA ALA A 180 7.10 -8.42 1.83
C ALA A 180 7.64 -7.49 2.94
N ALA A 181 8.13 -6.29 2.58
CA ALA A 181 8.59 -5.31 3.56
C ALA A 181 7.43 -4.76 4.39
N GLY A 182 6.29 -4.44 3.77
CA GLY A 182 5.10 -3.99 4.49
C GLY A 182 4.56 -5.04 5.45
N ALA A 183 4.48 -6.30 5.01
CA ALA A 183 4.09 -7.41 5.87
C ALA A 183 5.06 -7.57 7.06
N THR A 184 6.37 -7.44 6.82
CA THR A 184 7.38 -7.49 7.90
C THR A 184 7.15 -6.41 8.95
N VAL A 185 6.84 -5.17 8.53
CA VAL A 185 6.54 -4.07 9.47
C VAL A 185 5.30 -4.40 10.31
N PHE A 186 4.17 -4.75 9.69
CA PHE A 186 2.93 -5.05 10.43
C PHE A 186 2.97 -6.35 11.23
N ASN A 187 3.94 -7.22 10.97
CA ASN A 187 4.22 -8.39 11.78
C ASN A 187 5.15 -8.12 12.97
N GLY A 188 5.59 -6.88 13.18
CA GLY A 188 6.65 -6.59 14.15
C GLY A 188 7.88 -7.47 13.86
N GLY A 189 8.31 -7.56 12.61
CA GLY A 189 9.43 -8.40 12.18
C GLY A 189 9.12 -9.89 11.96
N SER A 190 8.29 -10.55 12.78
CA SER A 190 8.20 -12.03 12.75
C SER A 190 6.91 -12.69 13.24
N ASN A 191 5.86 -11.97 13.64
CA ASN A 191 4.66 -12.63 14.21
C ASN A 191 3.83 -13.44 13.19
N GLY A 192 4.07 -13.26 11.88
CA GLY A 192 3.47 -14.04 10.80
C GLY A 192 1.99 -13.76 10.49
N SER A 193 1.40 -12.68 11.03
CA SER A 193 -0.02 -12.35 10.85
C SER A 193 -0.40 -11.93 9.43
N TYR A 194 0.57 -11.38 8.70
CA TYR A 194 0.41 -10.87 7.34
C TYR A 194 1.46 -11.43 6.39
N SER A 195 1.09 -11.55 5.12
CA SER A 195 1.96 -11.98 4.02
C SER A 195 2.04 -10.93 2.91
N ALA A 196 3.10 -11.00 2.11
CA ALA A 196 3.16 -10.26 0.86
C ALA A 196 1.98 -10.68 -0.04
N GLY A 197 1.30 -9.72 -0.66
CA GLY A 197 0.08 -9.99 -1.44
C GLY A 197 -1.22 -9.83 -0.64
N ASP A 198 -1.16 -9.66 0.68
CA ASP A 198 -2.36 -9.44 1.47
C ASP A 198 -3.01 -8.09 1.16
N ALA A 199 -4.34 -8.10 1.06
CA ALA A 199 -5.13 -6.88 1.00
C ALA A 199 -4.98 -6.08 2.30
N PHE A 200 -4.73 -4.77 2.15
CA PHE A 200 -4.41 -3.89 3.26
C PHE A 200 -5.01 -2.50 3.05
N GLY A 201 -6.32 -2.54 2.81
CA GLY A 201 -7.17 -1.36 2.65
C GLY A 201 -7.07 -0.70 1.29
N THR A 202 -7.39 0.58 1.28
CA THR A 202 -7.54 1.43 0.11
C THR A 202 -7.03 2.84 0.39
N VAL A 203 -6.46 3.46 -0.64
CA VAL A 203 -6.20 4.90 -0.71
C VAL A 203 -7.26 5.54 -1.61
N ALA A 204 -7.89 6.61 -1.13
CA ALA A 204 -8.82 7.42 -1.91
C ALA A 204 -8.35 8.88 -1.94
N TYR A 205 -8.37 9.50 -3.12
CA TYR A 205 -7.93 10.88 -3.31
C TYR A 205 -9.12 11.86 -3.28
N GLY A 206 -8.92 13.00 -2.62
CA GLY A 206 -9.83 14.14 -2.65
C GLY A 206 -9.15 15.38 -3.23
N SER A 207 -9.95 16.21 -3.91
CA SER A 207 -9.57 17.50 -4.51
C SER A 207 -10.22 18.65 -3.76
#